data_AF-A0A061SA20-F1
#
_entry.id   AF-A0A061SA20-F1
#
_cell.length_a   1.000
_cell.length_b   1.000
_cell.length_c   1.000
_cell.angle_alpha   90.00
_cell.angle_beta   90.00
_cell.angle_gamma   90.00
#
_symmetry.space_group_name_H-M   'P 1'
#
loop_
_entity.id
_entity.type
_entity.pdbx_description
1 polymer ?
#
loop_
_entity_poly.entity_id
_entity_poly.type
_entity_poly.pdbx_seq_one_letter_code
_entity_poly.pdbx_strand_id
1 'polypeptide(L)' 'MPKVQPPELKKFMDKKISVSLNANRHVTGVMRGFDQFMNIVLDNAIDERMKS' A
#
# COMPACT_ATOMS: atom_id res chain seq x y z
N MET A 1 21.73 17.16 7.55
CA MET A 1 21.01 16.04 6.91
C MET A 1 19.53 16.24 7.18
N PRO A 2 18.66 16.31 6.15
CA PRO A 2 17.22 16.31 6.41
C PRO A 2 16.88 15.02 7.16
N LYS A 3 16.20 15.14 8.30
CA LYS A 3 15.66 13.97 9.01
C LYS A 3 14.66 13.33 8.05
N VAL A 4 15.03 12.20 7.45
CA VAL A 4 14.11 11.39 6.66
C VAL A 4 12.99 11.01 7.63
N GLN A 5 11.85 11.67 7.49
CA GLN A 5 10.69 11.36 8.30
C GLN A 5 10.29 9.94 7.93
N PRO A 6 10.23 9.00 8.90
CA PRO A 6 9.80 7.65 8.62
C PRO A 6 8.45 7.72 7.90
N PRO A 7 8.23 6.92 6.85
CA PRO A 7 6.96 6.88 6.17
C PRO A 7 5.85 6.68 7.20
N GLU A 8 4.82 7.53 7.19
CA GLU A 8 3.69 7.42 8.12
C GLU A 8 2.79 6.21 7.79
N LEU A 9 3.34 5.18 7.14
CA LEU A 9 2.66 3.97 6.72
C LEU A 9 2.07 3.21 7.92
N LYS A 10 2.70 3.32 9.10
CA LYS A 10 2.20 2.73 10.34
C LYS A 10 0.74 3.09 10.66
N LYS A 11 0.25 4.28 10.25
CA LYS A 11 -1.14 4.71 10.50
C LYS A 11 -2.19 3.96 9.66
N PHE A 12 -1.73 3.22 8.65
CA PHE A 12 -2.56 2.43 7.74
C PHE A 12 -2.57 0.93 8.07
N MET A 13 -1.77 0.47 9.04
CA MET A 13 -1.82 -0.91 9.51
C MET A 13 -3.24 -1.33 9.89
N ASP A 14 -3.60 -2.56 9.51
CA ASP A 14 -4.91 -3.20 9.71
C ASP A 14 -6.10 -2.44 9.10
N LYS A 15 -5.83 -1.46 8.23
CA LYS A 15 -6.86 -0.75 7.45
C LYS A 15 -6.86 -1.25 6.02
N LYS A 16 -8.04 -1.21 5.40
CA LYS A 16 -8.19 -1.38 3.96
C LYS A 16 -7.64 -0.14 3.25
N ILE A 17 -6.66 -0.32 2.40
CA ILE A 17 -6.05 0.73 1.58
C ILE A 17 -6.21 0.40 0.10
N SER A 18 -6.29 1.45 -0.72
CA SER A 18 -6.19 1.36 -2.17
C SER A 18 -4.82 1.87 -2.60
N VAL A 19 -4.14 1.13 -3.46
CA VAL A 19 -2.78 1.38 -3.91
C VAL A 19 -2.78 1.48 -5.43
N SER A 20 -2.37 2.65 -5.93
CA SER A 20 -2.11 2.85 -7.34
C SER A 20 -0.68 2.40 -7.66
N LEU A 21 -0.58 1.44 -8.57
CA LEU A 21 0.68 0.92 -9.08
C LEU A 21 0.93 1.44 -10.49
N ASN A 22 2.17 1.26 -10.95
CA ASN A 22 2.55 1.55 -12.33
C ASN A 22 1.66 0.79 -13.33
N ALA A 23 1.58 1.32 -14.56
CA ALA A 23 0.73 0.80 -15.64
C ALA A 23 -0.78 0.80 -15.31
N ASN A 24 -1.27 1.84 -14.63
CA ASN A 24 -2.68 2.05 -14.30
C ASN A 24 -3.34 0.88 -13.56
N ARG A 25 -2.57 0.20 -12.71
CA ARG A 25 -3.07 -0.91 -11.90
C ARG A 25 -3.52 -0.38 -10.56
N HIS A 26 -4.72 -0.75 -10.13
CA HIS A 26 -5.26 -0.40 -8.83
C HIS A 26 -5.44 -1.67 -8.02
N VAL A 27 -4.86 -1.72 -6.83
CA VAL A 27 -4.98 -2.88 -5.93
C VAL A 27 -5.49 -2.41 -4.59
N THR A 28 -6.53 -3.07 -4.08
CA THR A 28 -7.12 -2.76 -2.79
C THR A 28 -6.94 -3.96 -1.85
N GLY A 29 -6.50 -3.73 -0.62
CA GLY A 29 -6.27 -4.80 0.36
C GLY A 29 -6.08 -4.25 1.78
N VAL A 30 -5.94 -5.13 2.77
CA VAL A 30 -5.68 -4.75 4.15
C VAL A 30 -4.18 -4.66 4.39
N MET A 31 -3.68 -3.53 4.86
CA MET A 31 -2.24 -3.37 5.09
C MET A 31 -1.78 -4.13 6.34
N ARG A 32 -0.88 -5.10 6.15
CA ARG A 32 -0.34 -5.95 7.23
C ARG A 32 1.07 -5.61 7.65
N GLY A 33 1.81 -4.90 6.82
CA GLY A 33 3.20 -4.59 7.09
C GLY A 33 3.81 -3.70 6.03
N PHE A 34 4.94 -3.10 6.39
CA PHE A 34 5.81 -2.36 5.50
C PHE A 34 7.25 -2.43 6.01
N ASP A 35 8.22 -2.08 5.17
CA ASP A 35 9.63 -2.01 5.55
C ASP A 35 10.26 -0.63 5.29
N GLN A 36 11.55 -0.49 5.60
CA GLN A 36 12.31 0.74 5.39
C GLN A 36 12.47 1.15 3.92
N PHE A 37 12.22 0.25 2.98
CA PHE A 37 12.24 0.51 1.54
C PHE A 37 10.85 0.83 0.98
N MET A 38 9.83 0.94 1.86
CA MET A 38 8.43 1.16 1.50
C MET A 38 7.79 0.02 0.72
N ASN A 39 8.34 -1.20 0.79
CA ASN A 39 7.58 -2.37 0.35
C ASN A 39 6.39 -2.54 1.28
N ILE A 40 5.24 -2.95 0.74
CA ILE A 40 3.99 -3.12 1.51
C ILE A 40 3.48 -4.55 1.40
N VAL A 41 2.91 -5.05 2.50
CA VAL A 41 2.23 -6.35 2.55
C VAL A 41 0.73 -6.08 2.64
N LEU A 42 -0.01 -6.57 1.65
CA LEU A 42 -1.47 -6.49 1.58
C LEU A 42 -2.08 -7.89 1.75
N ASP A 43 -3.00 -8.01 2.70
CA ASP A 43 -3.84 -9.19 2.90
C ASP A 43 -5.18 -9.00 2.17
N ASN A 44 -5.76 -10.10 1.68
CA ASN A 44 -6.96 -10.09 0.84
C ASN A 44 -6.91 -9.06 -0.31
N ALA A 45 -5.76 -8.98 -1.00
CA ALA A 45 -5.55 -8.04 -2.09
C ALA A 45 -6.41 -8.38 -3.31
N ILE A 46 -7.12 -7.38 -3.83
CA ILE A 46 -8.00 -7.47 -5.00
C ILE A 46 -7.48 -6.51 -6.06
N ASP A 47 -7.27 -7.01 -7.27
CA ASP A 47 -6.92 -6.21 -8.46
C ASP A 47 -8.20 -5.56 -9.00
N GLU A 48 -8.31 -4.23 -8.87
CA GLU A 48 -9.37 -3.40 -9.45
C GLU A 48 -9.08 -3.16 -10.93
N ARG A 49 -8.94 -4.23 -11.72
CA ARG A 49 -9.09 -4.09 -13.17
C ARG A 49 -10.52 -3.65 -13.39
N MET A 50 -10.70 -2.53 -14.11
CA MET A 50 -12.01 -2.10 -14.58
C MET A 50 -12.72 -3.33 -15.14
N LYS A 51 -13.80 -3.76 -14.48
CA LYS A 51 -14.75 -4.70 -15.06
C LYS A 51 -15.18 -4.06 -16.38
N SER A 52 -14.67 -4.59 -17.48
CA SER A 52 -15.14 -4.27 -18.82
C SER A 52 -16.57 -4.78 -18.98
#